data_AF-A0A2T7X8U5-F1
#
_entry.id   AF-A0A2T7X8U5-F1
#
_cell.length_a   1.000
_cell.length_b   1.000
_cell.length_c   1.000
_cell.angle_alpha   90.00
_cell.angle_beta   90.00
_cell.angle_gamma   90.00
#
_symmetry.space_group_name_H-M   'P 1'
#
loop_
_entity.id
_entity.type
_entity.pdbx_description
1 polymer ?
#
loop_
_entity_poly.entity_id
_entity_poly.type
_entity_poly.pdbx_seq_one_letter_code
_entity_poly.pdbx_strand_id
1 'polypeptide(L)'
;MVDGKTLTRAQAREAILALLDEARQLVPSERPAELPGAVNGEGAYIPGWHSFEHVVWRYGSDIWGLLTEHPALRDDDDLCEQIIAIVTNPAALRGRQSFILACGSVKFAAYAPQIASQLGDPDVEGQALSTLIKMRAGAYAAQVRPLLDSPSGFIRKFAKRYLARYEGASDGVGLS
;
A
#
# COMPACT_ATOMS: atom_id res chain seq x y z
N MET A 1 0.43 34.69 -4.42
CA MET A 1 1.05 34.34 -3.13
C MET A 1 0.07 33.42 -2.43
N VAL A 2 0.34 32.11 -2.43
CA VAL A 2 -0.49 31.13 -1.71
C VAL A 2 0.21 30.89 -0.38
N ASP A 3 -0.49 31.16 0.72
CA ASP A 3 0.05 31.05 2.08
C ASP A 3 0.60 29.64 2.34
N GLY A 4 1.93 29.53 2.35
CA GLY A 4 2.68 28.33 2.69
C GLY A 4 2.65 28.04 4.18
N LYS A 5 1.46 27.95 4.77
CA LYS A 5 1.30 27.64 6.19
C LYS A 5 1.26 26.12 6.37
N THR A 6 2.36 25.56 6.85
CA THR A 6 2.43 24.16 7.30
C THR A 6 1.30 23.89 8.29
N LEU A 7 0.57 22.80 8.09
CA LEU A 7 -0.49 22.38 9.02
C LEU A 7 0.11 22.09 10.40
N THR A 8 -0.65 22.31 11.46
CA THR A 8 -0.31 21.75 12.77
C THR A 8 -0.54 20.24 12.75
N ARG A 9 0.09 19.48 13.67
CA ARG A 9 -0.12 18.03 13.79
C ARG A 9 -1.60 17.66 13.94
N ALA A 10 -2.37 18.43 14.72
CA ALA A 10 -3.79 18.19 14.90
C ALA A 10 -4.57 18.42 13.59
N GLN A 11 -4.27 19.50 12.87
CA GLN A 11 -4.90 19.77 11.57
C GLN A 11 -4.54 18.71 10.52
N ALA A 12 -3.29 18.24 10.50
CA ALA A 12 -2.88 17.17 9.61
C ALA A 12 -3.57 15.84 9.95
N ARG A 13 -3.77 15.53 11.23
CA ARG A 13 -4.55 14.36 11.67
C ARG A 13 -5.99 14.43 11.16
N GLU A 14 -6.67 15.56 11.39
CA GLU A 14 -8.05 15.75 10.91
C GLU A 14 -8.14 15.68 9.38
N ALA A 15 -7.15 16.23 8.66
CA ALA A 15 -7.08 16.12 7.21
C ALA A 15 -6.93 14.66 6.74
N ILE A 16 -6.10 13.85 7.41
CA ILE A 16 -5.99 12.42 7.10
C ILE A 16 -7.31 11.70 7.37
N LEU A 17 -8.00 12.00 8.48
CA LEU A 17 -9.30 11.38 8.80
C LEU A 17 -10.36 11.72 7.75
N ALA A 18 -10.42 12.97 7.29
CA ALA A 18 -11.32 13.39 6.22
C ALA A 18 -11.04 12.63 4.91
N LEU A 19 -9.76 12.53 4.52
CA LEU A 19 -9.36 11.78 3.33
C LEU A 19 -9.70 10.29 3.43
N LEU A 20 -9.58 9.71 4.62
CA LEU A 20 -9.97 8.31 4.88
C LEU A 20 -11.48 8.12 4.76
N ASP A 21 -12.29 9.06 5.26
CA ASP A 21 -13.74 9.00 5.13
C ASP A 21 -14.20 9.14 3.68
N GLU A 22 -13.65 10.11 2.95
CA GLU A 22 -13.91 10.30 1.51
C GLU A 22 -13.53 9.05 0.70
N ALA A 23 -12.38 8.44 1.01
CA ALA A 23 -11.97 7.19 0.38
C ALA A 23 -12.99 6.07 0.64
N ARG A 24 -13.49 5.91 1.87
CA ARG A 24 -14.49 4.87 2.20
C ARG A 24 -15.81 5.07 1.48
N GLN A 25 -16.28 6.31 1.40
CA GLN A 25 -17.54 6.63 0.72
C GLN A 25 -17.46 6.36 -0.79
N LEU A 26 -16.27 6.50 -1.36
CA LEU A 26 -16.04 6.35 -2.78
C LEU A 26 -15.79 4.89 -3.20
N VAL A 27 -15.21 4.07 -2.32
CA VAL A 27 -14.97 2.65 -2.57
C VAL A 27 -16.32 1.90 -2.58
N PRO A 28 -16.63 1.12 -3.64
CA PRO A 28 -17.87 0.35 -3.71
C PRO A 28 -17.92 -0.74 -2.62
N SER A 29 -19.14 -1.14 -2.24
CA SER A 29 -19.36 -2.19 -1.24
C SER A 29 -18.89 -3.57 -1.68
N GLU A 30 -18.83 -3.80 -3.00
CA GLU A 30 -18.38 -5.05 -3.60
C GLU A 30 -17.26 -4.77 -4.60
N ARG A 31 -16.35 -5.74 -4.78
CA ARG A 31 -15.29 -5.63 -5.78
C ARG A 31 -15.91 -5.59 -7.17
N PRO A 32 -15.65 -4.54 -7.97
CA PRO A 32 -16.13 -4.47 -9.34
C PRO A 32 -15.63 -5.67 -10.17
N ALA A 33 -16.47 -6.18 -11.07
CA ALA A 33 -16.06 -7.22 -12.00
C ALA A 33 -14.95 -6.70 -12.95
N GLU A 34 -13.89 -7.49 -13.12
CA GLU A 34 -12.84 -7.19 -14.08
C GLU A 34 -13.42 -7.34 -15.50
N LEU A 35 -13.49 -6.23 -16.26
CA LEU A 35 -13.91 -6.29 -17.65
C LEU A 35 -12.75 -6.81 -18.51
N PRO A 36 -13.03 -7.63 -19.54
CA PRO A 36 -12.01 -8.02 -20.50
C PRO A 36 -11.37 -6.77 -21.11
N GLY A 37 -10.04 -6.75 -21.11
CA GLY A 37 -9.25 -5.61 -21.58
C GLY A 37 -9.70 -5.14 -22.96
N ALA A 38 -9.78 -3.82 -23.13
CA ALA A 38 -10.29 -3.15 -24.33
C ALA A 38 -9.80 -3.84 -25.60
N VAL A 39 -10.71 -4.45 -26.34
CA VAL A 39 -10.48 -4.86 -27.71
C VAL A 39 -10.22 -3.57 -28.49
N ASN A 40 -9.04 -3.45 -29.10
CA ASN A 40 -8.63 -2.28 -29.87
C ASN A 40 -9.73 -1.89 -30.87
N GLY A 41 -10.47 -0.83 -30.57
CA GLY A 41 -11.59 -0.38 -31.37
C GLY A 41 -12.21 0.86 -30.74
N GLU A 42 -12.29 1.91 -31.53
CA GLU A 42 -12.79 3.26 -31.24
C GLU A 42 -13.92 3.31 -30.20
N GLY A 43 -13.72 4.12 -29.15
CA GLY A 43 -14.75 4.42 -28.15
C GLY A 43 -14.74 3.57 -26.88
N ALA A 44 -13.56 3.17 -26.39
CA ALA A 44 -13.43 2.40 -25.14
C ALA A 44 -14.13 3.13 -23.97
N TYR A 45 -15.29 2.61 -23.57
CA TYR A 45 -15.97 2.96 -22.33
C TYR A 45 -15.03 2.69 -21.17
N ILE A 46 -14.44 3.75 -20.60
CA ILE A 46 -13.73 3.66 -19.33
C ILE A 46 -14.81 3.58 -18.26
N PRO A 47 -14.99 2.44 -17.58
CA PRO A 47 -16.03 2.31 -16.58
C PRO A 47 -15.82 3.31 -15.46
N GLY A 48 -16.92 3.79 -14.86
CA GLY A 48 -16.87 4.71 -13.72
C GLY A 48 -16.12 4.17 -12.49
N TRP A 49 -15.79 2.88 -12.45
CA TRP A 49 -14.92 2.36 -11.39
C TRP A 49 -13.45 2.78 -11.55
N HIS A 50 -12.98 2.92 -12.79
CA HIS A 50 -11.60 3.32 -13.07
C HIS A 50 -11.35 4.79 -12.65
N SER A 51 -12.38 5.64 -12.63
CA SER A 51 -12.23 7.02 -12.13
C SER A 51 -12.12 7.07 -10.61
N PHE A 52 -12.80 6.19 -9.88
CA PHE A 52 -12.68 6.18 -8.42
C PHE A 52 -11.30 5.70 -7.96
N GLU A 53 -10.70 4.70 -8.63
CA GLU A 53 -9.38 4.18 -8.26
C GLU A 53 -8.32 5.29 -8.25
N HIS A 54 -8.35 6.17 -9.25
CA HIS A 54 -7.44 7.31 -9.31
C HIS A 54 -7.64 8.30 -8.17
N VAL A 55 -8.88 8.57 -7.77
CA VAL A 55 -9.20 9.48 -6.67
C VAL A 55 -8.79 8.87 -5.33
N VAL A 56 -9.13 7.59 -5.09
CA VAL A 56 -8.70 6.83 -3.91
C VAL A 56 -7.17 6.80 -3.85
N TRP A 57 -6.51 6.51 -4.97
CA TRP A 57 -5.05 6.54 -5.04
C TRP A 57 -4.48 7.91 -4.64
N ARG A 58 -5.07 9.01 -5.12
CA ARG A 58 -4.65 10.36 -4.75
C ARG A 58 -4.79 10.61 -3.25
N TYR A 59 -5.88 10.20 -2.63
CA TYR A 59 -6.07 10.33 -1.18
C TYR A 59 -4.95 9.63 -0.39
N GLY A 60 -4.60 8.38 -0.74
CA GLY A 60 -3.48 7.70 -0.09
C GLY A 60 -2.13 8.39 -0.32
N SER A 61 -1.93 9.05 -1.47
CA SER A 61 -0.73 9.85 -1.75
C SER A 61 -0.67 11.11 -0.89
N ASP A 62 -1.78 11.82 -0.75
CA ASP A 62 -1.89 13.01 0.09
C ASP A 62 -1.68 12.66 1.57
N ILE A 63 -2.24 11.54 2.04
CA ILE A 63 -1.99 10.97 3.36
C ILE A 63 -0.50 10.65 3.55
N TRP A 64 0.16 10.04 2.56
CA TRP A 64 1.60 9.78 2.64
C TRP A 64 2.42 11.08 2.78
N GLY A 65 2.04 12.14 2.07
CA GLY A 65 2.61 13.48 2.22
C GLY A 65 2.46 14.00 3.65
N LEU A 66 1.24 13.99 4.19
CA LEU A 66 0.94 14.46 5.56
C LEU A 66 1.69 13.65 6.63
N LEU A 67 1.78 12.32 6.48
CA LEU A 67 2.58 11.49 7.39
C LEU A 67 4.07 11.81 7.30
N THR A 68 4.57 12.18 6.11
CA THR A 68 5.97 12.57 5.92
C THR A 68 6.27 13.90 6.60
N GLU A 69 5.38 14.88 6.50
CA GLU A 69 5.48 16.16 7.20
C GLU A 69 5.28 16.02 8.72
N HIS A 70 4.44 15.09 9.16
CA HIS A 70 4.09 14.87 10.56
C HIS A 70 4.36 13.42 11.00
N PRO A 71 5.64 13.01 11.15
CA PRO A 71 6.00 11.61 11.38
C PRO A 71 5.47 11.01 12.68
N ALA A 72 5.18 11.84 13.70
CA ALA A 72 4.58 11.41 14.95
C ALA A 72 3.14 10.87 14.80
N LEU A 73 2.46 11.15 13.68
CA LEU A 73 1.16 10.55 13.37
C LEU A 73 1.26 9.08 12.99
N ARG A 74 2.46 8.54 12.76
CA ARG A 74 2.67 7.09 12.57
C ARG A 74 2.64 6.29 13.88
N ASP A 75 2.56 6.96 15.01
CA ASP A 75 2.40 6.38 16.35
C ASP A 75 0.94 6.50 16.85
N ASP A 76 0.01 6.92 15.98
CA ASP A 76 -1.42 7.03 16.29
C ASP A 76 -2.12 5.75 15.81
N ASP A 77 -2.36 4.82 16.74
CA ASP A 77 -2.88 3.49 16.42
C ASP A 77 -4.25 3.56 15.74
N ASP A 78 -5.16 4.41 16.22
CA ASP A 78 -6.48 4.61 15.60
C ASP A 78 -6.36 5.08 14.14
N LEU A 79 -5.39 5.96 13.86
CA LEU A 79 -5.14 6.43 12.49
C LEU A 79 -4.55 5.30 11.63
N CYS A 80 -3.59 4.56 12.16
CA CYS A 80 -2.95 3.44 11.48
C CYS A 80 -3.95 2.33 11.15
N GLU A 81 -4.83 1.94 12.09
CA GLU A 81 -5.89 0.96 11.88
C GLU A 81 -6.83 1.38 10.75
N GLN A 82 -7.21 2.66 10.71
CA GLN A 82 -8.06 3.19 9.67
C GLN A 82 -7.43 3.21 8.28
N ILE A 83 -6.12 3.46 8.18
CA ILE A 83 -5.36 3.31 6.93
C ILE A 83 -5.36 1.84 6.50
N ILE A 84 -5.13 0.93 7.45
CA ILE A 84 -5.09 -0.52 7.18
C ILE A 84 -6.46 -1.06 6.75
N ALA A 85 -7.56 -0.48 7.21
CA ALA A 85 -8.91 -0.82 6.74
C ALA A 85 -9.07 -0.58 5.22
N ILE A 86 -8.46 0.47 4.67
CA ILE A 86 -8.44 0.70 3.20
C ILE A 86 -7.50 -0.29 2.52
N VAL A 87 -6.30 -0.51 3.09
CA VAL A 87 -5.30 -1.45 2.54
C VAL A 87 -5.83 -2.87 2.42
N THR A 88 -6.73 -3.28 3.31
CA THR A 88 -7.27 -4.64 3.33
C THR A 88 -8.62 -4.77 2.61
N ASN A 89 -9.13 -3.69 1.99
CA ASN A 89 -10.39 -3.70 1.27
C ASN A 89 -10.19 -4.02 -0.24
N PRO A 90 -10.47 -5.25 -0.71
CA PRO A 90 -10.27 -5.63 -2.11
C PRO A 90 -11.09 -4.80 -3.10
N ALA A 91 -12.21 -4.19 -2.68
CA ALA A 91 -13.04 -3.35 -3.54
C ALA A 91 -12.39 -2.01 -3.92
N ALA A 92 -11.36 -1.58 -3.19
CA ALA A 92 -10.58 -0.38 -3.50
C ALA A 92 -9.57 -0.56 -4.66
N LEU A 93 -9.48 -1.76 -5.24
CA LEU A 93 -8.61 -2.16 -6.36
C LEU A 93 -7.18 -1.54 -6.28
N ARG A 94 -6.66 -0.95 -7.36
CA ARG A 94 -5.34 -0.31 -7.40
C ARG A 94 -5.31 1.02 -6.64
N GLY A 95 -6.47 1.57 -6.26
CA GLY A 95 -6.57 2.71 -5.35
C GLY A 95 -5.84 2.48 -4.03
N ARG A 96 -5.75 1.22 -3.56
CA ARG A 96 -5.00 0.83 -2.36
C ARG A 96 -3.49 1.04 -2.45
N GLN A 97 -2.92 1.10 -3.64
CA GLN A 97 -1.46 1.10 -3.84
C GLN A 97 -0.77 2.22 -3.04
N SER A 98 -1.33 3.43 -3.03
CA SER A 98 -0.75 4.57 -2.32
C SER A 98 -0.88 4.45 -0.80
N PHE A 99 -1.98 3.89 -0.28
CA PHE A 99 -2.13 3.58 1.15
C PHE A 99 -1.10 2.57 1.63
N ILE A 100 -0.87 1.50 0.85
CA ILE A 100 0.17 0.49 1.16
C ILE A 100 1.55 1.15 1.21
N LEU A 101 1.84 2.05 0.27
CA LEU A 101 3.12 2.78 0.27
C LEU A 101 3.24 3.75 1.45
N ALA A 102 2.13 4.35 1.90
CA ALA A 102 2.08 5.23 3.07
C ALA A 102 2.53 4.52 4.35
N CYS A 103 2.24 3.23 4.46
CA CYS A 103 2.67 2.37 5.56
C CYS A 103 4.18 2.02 5.53
N GLY A 104 4.95 2.49 4.55
CA GLY A 104 6.38 2.16 4.37
C GLY A 104 7.34 2.75 5.41
N SER A 105 7.16 2.41 6.69
CA SER A 105 7.98 2.86 7.82
C SER A 105 8.05 1.77 8.90
N VAL A 106 9.14 1.72 9.67
CA VAL A 106 9.28 0.82 10.82
C VAL A 106 8.22 1.04 11.89
N LYS A 107 7.62 2.23 11.95
CA LYS A 107 6.51 2.53 12.87
C LYS A 107 5.24 1.74 12.56
N PHE A 108 5.03 1.35 11.30
CA PHE A 108 3.91 0.50 10.90
C PHE A 108 4.23 -1.01 10.98
N ALA A 109 5.38 -1.41 11.54
CA ALA A 109 5.79 -2.82 11.53
C ALA A 109 4.79 -3.77 12.22
N ALA A 110 4.01 -3.28 13.20
CA ALA A 110 2.94 -4.03 13.84
C ALA A 110 1.84 -4.48 12.85
N TYR A 111 1.65 -3.74 11.76
CA TYR A 111 0.66 -4.02 10.70
C TYR A 111 1.25 -4.81 9.52
N ALA A 112 2.49 -5.28 9.64
CA ALA A 112 3.13 -6.04 8.59
C ALA A 112 2.35 -7.32 8.18
N PRO A 113 1.62 -8.04 9.07
CA PRO A 113 0.79 -9.18 8.64
C PRO A 113 -0.28 -8.79 7.62
N GLN A 114 -0.91 -7.63 7.79
CA GLN A 114 -1.95 -7.10 6.90
C GLN A 114 -1.38 -6.62 5.57
N ILE A 115 -0.14 -6.12 5.55
CA ILE A 115 0.58 -5.82 4.29
C ILE A 115 0.97 -7.14 3.60
N ALA A 116 1.44 -8.12 4.35
CA ALA A 116 1.89 -9.39 3.80
C ALA A 116 0.74 -10.23 3.25
N SER A 117 -0.48 -10.09 3.78
CA SER A 117 -1.67 -10.70 3.20
C SER A 117 -2.04 -10.15 1.82
N GLN A 118 -1.43 -9.04 1.40
CA GLN A 118 -1.60 -8.48 0.04
C GLN A 118 -0.59 -9.06 -0.96
N LEU A 119 0.36 -9.91 -0.53
CA LEU A 119 1.27 -10.60 -1.42
C LEU A 119 0.48 -11.63 -2.24
N GLY A 120 0.50 -11.49 -3.57
CA GLY A 120 -0.30 -12.30 -4.50
C GLY A 120 -1.58 -11.62 -4.99
N ASP A 121 -1.92 -10.44 -4.49
CA ASP A 121 -2.97 -9.61 -5.08
C ASP A 121 -2.42 -8.84 -6.30
N PRO A 122 -2.88 -9.13 -7.54
CA PRO A 122 -2.33 -8.51 -8.75
C PRO A 122 -2.50 -6.98 -8.79
N ASP A 123 -3.42 -6.41 -8.00
CA ASP A 123 -3.60 -4.96 -7.96
C ASP A 123 -2.52 -4.25 -7.14
N VAL A 124 -1.85 -4.93 -6.22
CA VAL A 124 -1.00 -4.27 -5.20
C VAL A 124 0.26 -5.02 -4.77
N GLU A 125 0.50 -6.24 -5.26
CA GLU A 125 1.57 -7.13 -4.77
C GLU A 125 2.97 -6.50 -4.79
N GLY A 126 3.28 -5.69 -5.80
CA GLY A 126 4.57 -4.98 -5.90
C GLY A 126 4.75 -3.93 -4.80
N GLN A 127 3.69 -3.19 -4.47
CA GLN A 127 3.66 -2.19 -3.42
C GLN A 127 3.76 -2.85 -2.05
N ALA A 128 3.04 -3.94 -1.82
CA ALA A 128 3.10 -4.71 -0.59
C ALA A 128 4.53 -5.19 -0.31
N LEU A 129 5.17 -5.81 -1.31
CA LEU A 129 6.54 -6.29 -1.21
C LEU A 129 7.54 -5.16 -0.93
N SER A 130 7.42 -4.03 -1.64
CA SER A 130 8.25 -2.84 -1.40
C SER A 130 8.07 -2.28 0.02
N THR A 131 6.84 -2.23 0.51
CA THR A 131 6.50 -1.75 1.85
C THR A 131 7.06 -2.65 2.95
N LEU A 132 6.98 -3.99 2.82
CA LEU A 132 7.57 -4.91 3.79
C LEU A 132 9.09 -4.72 3.93
N ILE A 133 9.79 -4.45 2.82
CA ILE A 133 11.23 -4.11 2.86
C ILE A 133 11.46 -2.83 3.67
N LYS A 134 10.66 -1.78 3.44
CA LYS A 134 10.77 -0.49 4.15
C LYS A 134 10.42 -0.60 5.64
N MET A 135 9.42 -1.40 5.99
CA MET A 135 9.02 -1.72 7.37
C MET A 135 10.09 -2.50 8.13
N ARG A 136 11.06 -3.10 7.42
CA ARG A 136 12.01 -4.07 7.94
C ARG A 136 11.39 -5.37 8.45
N ALA A 137 10.24 -5.74 7.90
CA ALA A 137 9.49 -6.91 8.35
C ALA A 137 9.96 -8.17 7.62
N GLY A 138 10.82 -8.96 8.27
CA GLY A 138 11.53 -10.10 7.66
C GLY A 138 10.85 -11.48 7.77
N ALA A 139 9.73 -11.58 8.50
CA ALA A 139 9.09 -12.87 8.82
C ALA A 139 8.28 -13.51 7.67
N TYR A 140 8.28 -12.93 6.47
CA TYR A 140 7.36 -13.29 5.38
C TYR A 140 8.05 -13.98 4.20
N ALA A 141 9.23 -14.54 4.41
CA ALA A 141 10.03 -15.12 3.34
C ALA A 141 9.28 -16.22 2.57
N ALA A 142 8.55 -17.10 3.27
CA ALA A 142 7.71 -18.12 2.65
C ALA A 142 6.63 -17.54 1.71
N GLN A 143 6.03 -16.41 2.07
CA GLN A 143 5.01 -15.73 1.24
C GLN A 143 5.64 -14.97 0.06
N VAL A 144 6.90 -14.54 0.19
CA VAL A 144 7.63 -13.84 -0.88
C VAL A 144 8.23 -14.79 -1.90
N ARG A 145 8.58 -16.04 -1.52
CA ARG A 145 9.18 -17.03 -2.43
C ARG A 145 8.40 -17.23 -3.75
N PRO A 146 7.07 -17.40 -3.76
CA PRO A 146 6.30 -17.55 -5.01
C PRO A 146 6.45 -16.36 -5.97
N LEU A 147 6.74 -15.17 -5.47
CA LEU A 147 6.90 -13.96 -6.29
C LEU A 147 8.19 -13.95 -7.13
N LEU A 148 9.11 -14.88 -6.89
CA LEU A 148 10.28 -15.11 -7.76
C LEU A 148 9.88 -15.55 -9.17
N ASP A 149 8.70 -16.15 -9.32
CA ASP A 149 8.16 -16.64 -10.59
C ASP A 149 7.10 -15.69 -11.19
N SER A 150 6.88 -14.52 -10.59
CA SER A 150 5.94 -13.51 -11.10
C SER A 150 6.26 -13.15 -12.57
N PRO A 151 5.25 -12.93 -13.44
CA PRO A 151 5.49 -12.46 -14.81
C PRO A 151 6.15 -11.06 -14.85
N SER A 152 5.95 -10.24 -13.80
CA SER A 152 6.55 -8.91 -13.69
C SER A 152 8.01 -8.96 -13.27
N GLY A 153 8.91 -8.51 -14.17
CA GLY A 153 10.35 -8.44 -13.88
C GLY A 153 10.70 -7.53 -12.69
N PHE A 154 9.88 -6.49 -12.47
CA PHE A 154 10.00 -5.62 -11.30
C PHE A 154 9.72 -6.39 -10.00
N ILE A 155 8.64 -7.17 -9.95
CA ILE A 155 8.28 -7.95 -8.75
C ILE A 155 9.35 -8.99 -8.45
N ARG A 156 9.82 -9.74 -9.46
CA ARG A 156 10.93 -10.68 -9.29
C ARG A 156 12.18 -10.02 -8.70
N LYS A 157 12.53 -8.80 -9.13
CA LYS A 157 13.67 -8.04 -8.59
C LYS A 157 13.48 -7.69 -7.12
N PHE A 158 12.29 -7.25 -6.72
CA PHE A 158 11.99 -6.94 -5.32
C PHE A 158 11.97 -8.20 -4.45
N ALA A 159 11.47 -9.33 -4.96
CA ALA A 159 11.42 -10.59 -4.23
C ALA A 159 12.83 -11.09 -3.92
N LYS A 160 13.72 -11.09 -4.93
CA LYS A 160 15.16 -11.40 -4.74
C LYS A 160 15.81 -10.50 -3.68
N ARG A 161 15.53 -9.19 -3.73
CA ARG A 161 16.05 -8.22 -2.75
C ARG A 161 15.56 -8.51 -1.33
N TYR A 162 14.28 -8.84 -1.16
CA TYR A 162 13.70 -9.17 0.13
C TYR A 162 14.34 -10.44 0.72
N LEU A 163 14.40 -11.52 -0.07
CA LEU A 163 14.94 -12.80 0.40
C LEU A 163 16.43 -12.73 0.69
N ALA A 164 17.22 -12.04 -0.14
CA ALA A 164 18.64 -11.81 0.13
C ALA A 164 18.88 -11.08 1.47
N ARG A 165 17.93 -10.22 1.88
CA ARG A 165 18.02 -9.45 3.11
C ARG A 165 17.60 -10.24 4.35
N TYR A 166 16.59 -11.11 4.24
CA TYR A 166 15.93 -11.72 5.40
C TYR A 166 16.08 -13.24 5.50
N GLU A 167 16.43 -13.94 4.42
CA GLU A 167 16.80 -15.37 4.47
C GLU A 167 18.31 -15.55 4.62
N GLY A 168 19.11 -14.69 4.00
CA GLY A 168 20.58 -14.76 4.07
C GLY A 168 21.21 -14.42 5.43
N ALA A 169 20.41 -14.12 6.45
CA ALA A 169 20.86 -13.84 7.81
C ALA A 169 20.67 -15.03 8.77
N SER A 170 20.11 -16.15 8.31
CA SER A 170 19.83 -17.33 9.13
C SER A 170 20.94 -18.39 9.12
N ASP A 171 21.95 -18.26 8.26
CA ASP A 171 23.03 -19.25 8.10
C ASP A 171 24.34 -18.90 8.83
N GLY A 172 24.29 -17.97 9.80
CA GLY A 172 25.46 -17.45 10.52
C GLY A 172 25.65 -17.92 11.97
N VAL A 173 24.89 -18.90 12.45
CA VAL A 173 25.12 -19.54 13.77
C VAL A 173 25.34 -21.03 13.56
N GLY A 174 26.57 -21.37 13.24
CA GLY A 174 27.04 -22.74 13.04
C GLY A 174 28.53 -22.85 13.32
N LEU A 175 28.85 -22.94 14.62
CA LEU A 175 30.01 -23.62 15.22
C LEU A 175 31.31 -23.69 14.40
N SER A 176 32.30 -22.90 14.81
CA SER A 176 33.68 -23.34 15.07
C SER A 176 34.34 -22.39 16.06
#